data_AF-A0A1K1MJV3-F1
#
_entry.id   AF-A0A1K1MJV3-F1
#
_cell.length_a   1.000
_cell.length_b   1.000
_cell.length_c   1.000
_cell.angle_alpha   90.00
_cell.angle_beta   90.00
_cell.angle_gamma   90.00
#
_symmetry.space_group_name_H-M   'P 1'
#
loop_
_entity.id
_entity.type
_entity.pdbx_description
1 polymer ?
#
loop_
_entity_poly.entity_id
_entity_poly.type
_entity_poly.pdbx_seq_one_letter_code
_entity_poly.pdbx_strand_id
1 'polypeptide(L)'
;MSVFPISAALLDAMVLAVTENEDSYGYKITKDIQEKVSVSESTLYPVLRRLQKNGMLEVYDMPYLGRNRRYYRITECGKEQLYELRHEWTDFSRQIGYFLNERNERKDMETS
;
A
#
# COMPACT_ATOMS: atom_id res chain seq x y z
N MET A 1 -8.66 -6.98 15.60
CA MET A 1 -7.63 -7.37 14.60
C MET A 1 -8.36 -8.00 13.43
N SER A 2 -7.95 -7.71 12.20
CA SER A 2 -8.51 -8.37 11.00
C SER A 2 -8.21 -9.87 11.06
N VAL A 3 -9.19 -10.69 10.66
CA VAL A 3 -8.99 -12.14 10.48
C VAL A 3 -8.42 -12.49 9.10
N PHE A 4 -8.48 -11.54 8.16
CA PHE A 4 -7.95 -11.73 6.81
C PHE A 4 -6.45 -11.37 6.78
N PRO A 5 -5.58 -12.30 6.35
CA PRO A 5 -4.16 -12.02 6.22
C PRO A 5 -3.91 -11.00 5.10
N ILE A 6 -2.92 -10.14 5.30
CA ILE A 6 -2.46 -9.21 4.26
C ILE A 6 -1.41 -9.92 3.42
N SER A 7 -1.67 -10.04 2.12
CA SER A 7 -0.72 -10.66 1.19
C SER A 7 0.51 -9.78 0.96
N ALA A 8 1.60 -10.38 0.48
CA ALA A 8 2.80 -9.63 0.11
C ALA A 8 2.52 -8.55 -0.95
N ALA A 9 1.67 -8.85 -1.93
CA ALA A 9 1.28 -7.90 -2.99
C ALA A 9 0.54 -6.68 -2.43
N LEU A 10 -0.34 -6.87 -1.43
CA LEU A 10 -1.02 -5.75 -0.77
C LEU A 10 -0.05 -4.91 0.08
N LEU A 11 0.93 -5.54 0.73
CA LEU A 11 2.00 -4.81 1.43
C LEU A 11 2.83 -3.97 0.45
N ASP A 12 3.19 -4.55 -0.70
CA ASP A 12 3.92 -3.85 -1.76
C ASP A 12 3.11 -2.65 -2.28
N ALA A 13 1.82 -2.85 -2.57
CA ALA A 13 0.91 -1.80 -3.01
C ALA A 13 0.80 -0.65 -2.00
N MET A 14 0.67 -0.96 -0.70
CA MET A 14 0.58 0.05 0.36
C MET A 14 1.87 0.87 0.47
N VAL A 15 3.03 0.22 0.44
CA VAL A 15 4.32 0.93 0.53
C VAL A 15 4.54 1.82 -0.69
N LEU A 16 4.31 1.31 -1.90
CA LEU A 16 4.43 2.10 -3.14
C LEU A 16 3.46 3.29 -3.14
N ALA A 17 2.21 3.07 -2.72
CA ALA A 17 1.20 4.13 -2.67
C ALA A 17 1.57 5.26 -1.70
N VAL A 18 2.14 4.95 -0.53
CA VAL A 18 2.59 5.97 0.42
C VAL A 18 3.76 6.79 -0.14
N THR A 19 4.62 6.19 -0.96
CA THR A 19 5.77 6.87 -1.58
C THR A 19 5.45 7.59 -2.90
N GLU A 20 4.21 7.53 -3.40
CA GLU A 20 3.84 8.07 -4.72
C GLU A 20 3.87 9.61 -4.76
N ASN A 21 3.44 10.26 -3.67
CA ASN A 21 3.27 11.72 -3.63
C ASN A 21 4.52 12.47 -3.19
N GLU A 22 5.29 11.88 -2.27
CA GLU A 22 6.51 12.50 -1.73
C GLU A 22 7.53 11.44 -1.30
N ASP A 23 8.82 11.77 -1.48
CA ASP A 23 9.90 10.98 -0.93
C ASP A 23 9.82 10.99 0.60
N SER A 24 9.96 9.83 1.23
CA SER A 24 9.76 9.69 2.67
C SER A 24 10.79 8.76 3.29
N TYR A 25 11.08 8.93 4.57
CA TYR A 25 12.02 8.07 5.28
C TYR A 25 11.33 6.88 5.91
N GLY A 26 12.05 5.75 5.99
CA GLY A 26 11.46 4.44 6.32
C GLY A 26 10.51 4.44 7.52
N TYR A 27 10.90 5.09 8.62
CA TYR A 27 10.03 5.19 9.81
C TYR A 27 8.70 5.90 9.53
N LYS A 28 8.70 7.03 8.80
CA LYS A 28 7.47 7.75 8.45
C LYS A 28 6.57 6.87 7.58
N ILE A 29 7.11 6.25 6.53
CA ILE A 29 6.37 5.30 5.68
C ILE A 29 5.71 4.21 6.53
N THR A 30 6.47 3.60 7.44
CA THR A 30 5.90 2.54 8.28
C THR A 30 4.81 3.04 9.23
N LYS A 31 4.93 4.27 9.72
CA LYS A 31 3.92 4.88 10.60
C LYS A 31 2.64 5.22 9.85
N ASP A 32 2.75 5.82 8.68
CA ASP A 32 1.58 6.20 7.85
C ASP A 32 0.71 4.96 7.53
N ILE A 33 1.34 3.82 7.25
CA ILE A 33 0.62 2.54 7.04
C ILE A 33 -0.01 2.03 8.34
N GLN A 34 0.74 2.07 9.45
CA GLN A 34 0.29 1.58 10.76
C GLN A 34 -0.91 2.35 11.32
N GLU A 35 -1.09 3.62 10.95
CA GLU A 35 -2.26 4.41 11.35
C GLU A 35 -3.58 3.88 10.79
N LYS A 36 -3.53 3.18 9.65
CA LYS A 36 -4.72 2.67 8.95
C LYS A 36 -4.83 1.15 9.01
N VAL A 37 -3.70 0.45 9.17
CA VAL A 37 -3.62 -1.00 9.04
C VAL A 37 -2.80 -1.60 10.17
N SER A 38 -3.31 -2.67 10.78
CA SER A 38 -2.62 -3.37 11.87
C SER A 38 -1.49 -4.26 11.32
N VAL A 39 -0.32 -3.67 11.09
CA VAL A 39 0.88 -4.35 10.58
C VAL A 39 2.14 -3.92 11.36
N SER A 40 3.08 -4.82 11.59
CA SER A 40 4.31 -4.51 12.34
C SER A 40 5.39 -3.86 11.48
N GLU A 41 6.27 -3.06 12.11
CA GLU A 41 7.47 -2.53 11.45
C GLU A 41 8.39 -3.67 10.95
N SER A 42 8.47 -4.77 11.71
CA SER A 42 9.22 -5.97 11.32
C SER A 42 8.70 -6.62 10.04
N THR A 43 7.45 -6.34 9.64
CA THR A 43 6.88 -6.77 8.36
C THR A 43 7.18 -5.77 7.24
N LEU A 44 7.12 -4.46 7.54
CA LEU A 44 7.25 -3.41 6.53
C LEU A 44 8.70 -3.11 6.12
N TYR A 45 9.69 -3.22 7.01
CA TYR A 45 11.09 -3.02 6.62
C TYR A 45 11.61 -4.05 5.59
N PRO A 46 11.29 -5.35 5.71
CA PRO A 46 11.56 -6.32 4.64
C PRO A 46 10.89 -5.98 3.31
N VAL A 47 9.68 -5.41 3.33
CA VAL A 47 8.96 -4.96 2.12
C VAL A 47 9.74 -3.84 1.44
N LEU A 48 10.13 -2.80 2.18
CA LEU A 48 10.96 -1.69 1.66
C LEU A 48 12.25 -2.21 0.99
N ARG A 49 12.95 -3.14 1.65
CA ARG A 49 14.18 -3.75 1.11
C ARG A 49 13.93 -4.56 -0.16
N ARG A 50 12.81 -5.29 -0.22
CA ARG A 50 12.41 -6.06 -1.41
C ARG A 50 12.10 -5.14 -2.58
N LEU A 51 11.28 -4.11 -2.37
CA LEU A 51 10.93 -3.14 -3.42
C LEU A 51 12.15 -2.37 -3.92
N GLN A 52 13.08 -2.01 -3.03
CA GLN A 52 14.38 -1.47 -3.44
C GLN A 52 15.16 -2.45 -4.31
N LYS A 53 15.30 -3.71 -3.87
CA LYS A 53 16.02 -4.75 -4.61
C LYS A 53 15.43 -4.98 -6.01
N ASN A 54 14.11 -4.84 -6.13
CA ASN A 54 13.39 -5.01 -7.39
C ASN A 54 13.39 -3.74 -8.26
N GLY A 55 14.09 -2.66 -7.87
CA GLY A 55 14.16 -1.42 -8.64
C GLY A 55 12.89 -0.58 -8.61
N MET A 56 11.93 -0.89 -7.74
CA MET A 56 10.67 -0.16 -7.57
C MET A 56 10.82 1.06 -6.64
N LEU A 57 11.84 1.02 -5.77
CA LEU A 57 12.23 2.13 -4.92
C LEU A 57 13.72 2.44 -5.08
N GLU A 58 14.03 3.71 -5.19
CA GLU A 58 15.38 4.26 -5.00
C GLU A 58 15.58 4.66 -3.54
N VAL A 59 16.84 4.61 -3.10
CA VAL A 59 17.21 4.91 -1.72
C VAL A 59 18.36 5.88 -1.69
N TYR A 60 18.23 6.91 -0.86
CA TYR A 60 19.30 7.87 -0.59
C TYR A 60 19.27 8.29 0.88
N ASP A 61 20.40 8.76 1.40
CA ASP A 61 20.50 9.23 2.78
C ASP A 61 20.46 10.77 2.81
N MET A 62 19.65 11.35 3.69
CA MET A 62 19.49 12.80 3.85
C MET A 62 19.46 13.18 5.33
N PRO A 63 20.09 14.30 5.74
CA PRO A 63 19.99 14.81 7.10
C PRO A 63 18.55 15.19 7.45
N TYR A 64 18.06 14.68 8.59
CA TYR A 64 16.77 15.06 9.15
C TYR A 64 16.87 15.10 10.68
N LEU A 65 16.63 16.29 11.25
CA LEU A 65 16.74 16.57 12.70
C LEU A 65 18.07 16.10 13.30
N GLY A 66 19.19 16.43 12.65
CA GLY A 66 20.54 16.14 13.15
C GLY A 66 20.99 14.68 13.03
N ARG A 67 20.22 13.82 12.35
CA ARG A 67 20.62 12.45 12.02
C ARG A 67 20.38 12.16 10.54
N ASN A 68 21.28 11.40 9.91
CA ASN A 68 21.00 10.89 8.56
C ASN A 68 19.86 9.88 8.62
N ARG A 69 18.85 10.09 7.77
CA ARG A 69 17.73 9.18 7.57
C ARG A 69 17.80 8.62 6.17
N ARG A 70 17.36 7.37 6.05
CA ARG A 70 17.23 6.69 4.77
C ARG A 70 15.88 6.99 4.16
N TYR A 71 15.90 7.74 3.07
CA TYR A 71 14.74 8.11 2.28
C TYR A 71 14.53 7.11 1.15
N TYR A 72 13.26 6.93 0.79
CA TYR A 72 12.80 6.09 -0.29
C TYR A 72 12.03 6.97 -1.28
N ARG A 73 12.33 6.78 -2.56
CA ARG A 73 11.68 7.43 -3.69
C ARG A 73 11.10 6.35 -4.60
N ILE A 74 9.86 6.50 -5.04
CA ILE A 74 9.29 5.59 -6.04
C ILE A 74 9.95 5.84 -7.40
N THR A 75 10.32 4.76 -8.09
CA THR A 75 10.85 4.82 -9.46
C THR A 75 9.71 4.75 -10.48
N GLU A 76 10.00 4.96 -11.77
CA GLU A 76 9.00 4.74 -12.83
C GLU A 76 8.52 3.29 -12.86
N CYS A 77 9.43 2.31 -12.70
CA CYS A 77 9.05 0.89 -12.55
C CYS A 77 8.15 0.67 -11.32
N GLY A 78 8.40 1.36 -10.20
CA GLY A 78 7.54 1.31 -9.03
C GLY A 78 6.15 1.89 -9.28
N LYS A 79 6.04 2.96 -10.06
CA LYS A 79 4.75 3.56 -10.44
C LYS A 79 3.96 2.65 -11.37
N GLU A 80 4.61 2.04 -12.36
CA GLU A 80 3.99 1.03 -13.24
C GLU A 80 3.46 -0.15 -12.42
N GLN A 81 4.27 -0.68 -11.50
CA GLN A 81 3.83 -1.76 -10.63
C GLN A 81 2.65 -1.36 -9.74
N LEU A 82 2.68 -0.14 -9.18
CA LEU A 82 1.59 0.38 -8.36
C LEU A 82 0.29 0.51 -9.16
N TYR A 83 0.39 0.95 -10.42
CA TYR A 83 -0.75 1.02 -11.33
C TYR A 83 -1.39 -0.36 -11.54
N GLU A 84 -0.58 -1.39 -11.86
CA GLU A 84 -1.06 -2.76 -12.01
C GLU A 84 -1.72 -3.30 -10.73
N LEU A 85 -1.07 -3.10 -9.57
CA LEU A 85 -1.58 -3.54 -8.28
C LEU A 85 -2.92 -2.86 -7.91
N ARG A 86 -3.10 -1.59 -8.28
CA ARG A 86 -4.37 -0.86 -8.10
C ARG A 86 -5.48 -1.42 -8.98
N HIS A 87 -5.16 -1.79 -10.22
CA HIS A 87 -6.11 -2.43 -11.12
C HIS A 87 -6.55 -3.79 -10.59
N GLU A 88 -5.58 -4.64 -10.22
CA GLU A 88 -5.84 -5.96 -9.64
C GLU A 88 -6.66 -5.86 -8.35
N TRP A 89 -6.32 -4.94 -7.45
CA TRP A 89 -7.08 -4.70 -6.22
C TRP A 89 -8.53 -4.27 -6.51
N THR A 90 -8.72 -3.41 -7.50
CA THR A 90 -10.06 -2.92 -7.88
C THR A 90 -10.94 -4.08 -8.35
N ASP A 91 -10.40 -4.96 -9.18
CA ASP A 91 -11.15 -6.12 -9.67
C ASP A 91 -11.38 -7.17 -8.59
N PHE A 92 -10.34 -7.48 -7.80
CA PHE A 92 -10.44 -8.42 -6.69
C PHE A 92 -11.47 -7.97 -5.64
N SER A 93 -11.39 -6.71 -5.19
CA SER A 93 -12.31 -6.14 -4.20
C SER A 93 -13.75 -6.09 -4.72
N ARG A 94 -13.96 -5.83 -6.02
CA ARG A 94 -15.28 -5.89 -6.65
C ARG A 94 -15.84 -7.32 -6.66
N GLN A 95 -15.05 -8.30 -7.07
CA GLN A 95 -15.48 -9.70 -7.13
C GLN A 95 -15.83 -10.25 -5.75
N ILE A 96 -14.97 -10.00 -4.75
CA ILE A 96 -15.25 -10.40 -3.36
C ILE A 96 -16.44 -9.61 -2.80
N GLY A 97 -16.49 -8.30 -3.05
CA GLY A 97 -17.59 -7.43 -2.65
C GLY A 97 -18.94 -7.87 -3.22
N TYR A 98 -18.99 -8.42 -4.44
CA TYR A 98 -20.22 -8.96 -5.02
C TYR A 98 -20.85 -10.07 -4.16
N PHE A 99 -20.04 -10.89 -3.50
CA PHE A 99 -20.51 -11.98 -2.63
C PHE A 99 -20.69 -11.56 -1.17
N LEU A 100 -19.84 -10.65 -0.67
CA LEU A 100 -19.79 -10.30 0.75
C LEU A 100 -20.60 -9.06 1.11
N ASN A 101 -20.84 -8.16 0.16
CA ASN A 101 -21.72 -7.02 0.41
C ASN A 101 -23.15 -7.52 0.35
N GLU A 102 -23.96 -7.18 1.35
CA GLU A 102 -25.38 -7.49 1.35
C GLU A 102 -25.98 -7.04 0.01
N ARG A 103 -26.60 -7.98 -0.71
CA ARG A 103 -27.40 -7.63 -1.89
C ARG A 103 -28.51 -6.69 -1.40
N ASN A 104 -28.34 -5.40 -1.60
CA ASN A 104 -29.45 -4.44 -1.50
C ASN A 104 -30.39 -4.65 -2.69
N GLU A 105 -30.99 -5.83 -2.78
CA GLU A 105 -32.19 -6.11 -3.57
C GLU A 105 -33.40 -5.73 -2.72
N ARG A 106 -33.74 -4.44 -2.70
CA ARG A 106 -35.10 -3.89 -2.54
C ARG A 106 -35.02 -2.37 -2.38
N LYS A 107 -35.06 -1.62 -3.48
CA LYS A 107 -35.68 -0.28 -3.54
C LYS A 107 -35.97 0.31 -4.93
N ASP A 108 -35.99 -0.49 -5.99
CA ASP A 108 -36.41 -0.01 -7.33
C ASP A 108 -37.80 -0.52 -7.77
N MET A 109 -38.64 -0.97 -6.82
CA MET A 109 -40.02 -1.38 -7.09
C MET A 109 -41.09 -0.56 -6.35
N GLU A 110 -40.73 0.63 -5.85
CA GLU A 110 -41.66 1.58 -5.23
C GLU A 110 -41.37 3.02 -5.66
N THR A 111 -41.46 3.31 -6.96
CA THR A 111 -41.96 4.60 -7.47
C THR A 111 -42.45 4.32 -8.89
N SER A 112 -43.70 3.86 -9.02
CA SER A 112 -44.82 4.65 -9.59
C SER A 112 -44.57 5.09 -11.02
#